data_AF-A0A0F8ZMA2-F1
#
_entry.id   AF-A0A0F8ZMA2-F1
#
_cell.length_a   1.000
_cell.length_b   1.000
_cell.length_c   1.000
_cell.angle_alpha   90.00
_cell.angle_beta   90.00
_cell.angle_gamma   90.00
#
_symmetry.space_group_name_H-M   'P 1'
#
loop_
_entity.id
_entity.type
_entity.pdbx_description
1 polymer ?
#
loop_
_entity_poly.entity_id
_entity_poly.type
_entity_poly.pdbx_seq_one_letter_code
_entity_poly.pdbx_strand_id
1 'polypeptide(L)'
;MPKGDLGYPKTSVTLVSSWLDRFEEFDNLRGASDLEQEIVLELHQLPGRSLRVWRLNQRLSGSMSQVRAAVGNLEEAGVVRLA
;
A
#
# COMPACT_ATOMS: atom_id res chain seq x y z
N MET A 1 -1.40 -23.91 -5.01
CA MET A 1 -2.65 -23.12 -5.21
C MET A 1 -2.24 -21.71 -5.61
N PRO A 2 -2.87 -21.10 -6.62
CA PRO A 2 -2.15 -20.22 -7.55
C PRO A 2 -1.91 -18.84 -6.95
N LYS A 3 -0.64 -18.47 -6.74
CA LYS A 3 -0.19 -17.05 -6.75
C LYS A 3 0.10 -16.60 -8.20
N GLY A 4 -0.71 -17.11 -9.14
CA GLY A 4 -0.60 -16.82 -10.56
C GLY A 4 -1.52 -15.65 -10.90
N ASP A 5 -0.93 -14.57 -11.40
CA ASP A 5 -1.62 -13.43 -11.97
C ASP A 5 -2.68 -12.73 -11.10
N LEU A 6 -2.23 -12.13 -9.99
CA LEU A 6 -2.94 -10.97 -9.47
C LEU A 6 -2.55 -9.76 -10.33
N GLY A 7 -3.34 -9.55 -11.38
CA GLY A 7 -3.27 -8.43 -12.30
C GLY A 7 -3.51 -7.08 -11.62
N TYR A 8 -2.57 -6.64 -10.79
CA TYR A 8 -2.65 -5.39 -10.04
C TYR A 8 -2.39 -4.06 -10.79
N PRO A 9 -1.87 -3.97 -12.04
CA PRO A 9 -1.55 -2.63 -12.57
C PRO A 9 -2.77 -1.72 -12.69
N LYS A 10 -4.00 -2.28 -12.72
CA LYS A 10 -5.23 -1.49 -12.76
C LYS A 10 -5.93 -1.35 -11.40
N THR A 11 -5.57 -2.15 -10.40
CA THR A 11 -6.17 -2.16 -9.06
C THR A 11 -5.80 -0.89 -8.31
N SER A 12 -6.78 -0.32 -7.61
CA SER A 12 -6.56 0.85 -6.76
C SER A 12 -6.33 0.38 -5.33
N VAL A 13 -5.32 0.95 -4.68
CA VAL A 13 -5.03 0.79 -3.26
C VAL A 13 -5.58 2.00 -2.55
N THR A 14 -6.38 1.80 -1.51
CA THR A 14 -6.98 2.89 -0.72
C THR A 14 -6.60 2.74 0.74
N LEU A 15 -6.16 3.82 1.39
CA LEU A 15 -5.91 3.83 2.82
C LEU A 15 -7.23 3.69 3.59
N VAL A 16 -7.29 2.75 4.54
CA VAL A 16 -8.49 2.50 5.34
C VAL A 16 -8.74 3.67 6.29
N SER A 17 -9.99 4.06 6.49
CA SER A 17 -10.37 5.26 7.24
C SER A 17 -9.92 5.27 8.70
N SER A 18 -9.71 4.10 9.31
CA SER A 18 -9.18 3.99 10.68
C SER A 18 -7.71 4.39 10.80
N TRP A 19 -6.98 4.48 9.68
CA TRP A 19 -5.54 4.78 9.64
C TRP A 19 -5.22 6.22 9.26
N LEU A 20 -6.24 7.05 9.05
CA LEU A 20 -6.09 8.43 8.57
C LEU A 20 -5.42 9.34 9.59
N ASP A 21 -5.78 9.16 10.85
CA ASP A 21 -5.29 9.97 11.96
C ASP A 21 -4.25 9.20 12.81
N ARG A 22 -3.96 7.95 12.44
CA ARG A 22 -3.08 7.02 13.15
C ARG A 22 -1.77 6.77 12.40
N PHE A 23 -1.35 7.71 11.56
CA PHE A 23 -0.12 7.57 10.79
C PHE A 23 1.11 7.45 11.70
N GLU A 24 1.18 8.21 12.80
CA GLU A 24 2.26 8.10 13.79
C GLU A 24 2.28 6.73 14.51
N GLU A 25 1.16 6.00 14.49
CA GLU A 25 1.09 4.64 15.01
C GLU A 25 1.53 3.59 13.98
N PHE A 26 1.67 3.97 12.71
CA PHE A 26 2.16 3.08 11.66
C PHE A 26 3.64 2.73 11.88
N ASP A 27 4.49 3.67 12.32
CA ASP A 27 5.86 3.38 12.75
C ASP A 27 5.92 2.40 13.94
N ASN A 28 4.84 2.35 14.72
CA ASN A 28 4.70 1.44 15.86
C ASN A 28 4.09 0.07 15.48
N LEU A 29 3.60 -0.11 14.24
CA LEU A 29 3.31 -1.45 13.70
C LEU A 29 4.64 -2.18 13.55
N ARG A 30 5.05 -2.87 14.62
CA ARG A 30 6.27 -3.70 14.67
C ARG A 30 6.39 -4.51 13.37
N GLY A 31 7.35 -4.14 12.53
CA GLY A 31 7.72 -4.93 11.34
C GLY A 31 7.29 -4.37 10.00
N ALA A 32 6.70 -3.16 9.92
CA ALA A 32 6.51 -2.49 8.64
C ALA A 32 7.87 -2.17 8.00
N SER A 33 8.04 -2.59 6.75
CA SER A 33 9.21 -2.27 5.93
C SER A 33 9.18 -0.82 5.44
N ASP A 34 10.35 -0.26 5.11
CA ASP A 34 10.48 1.10 4.57
C ASP A 34 9.54 1.32 3.36
N LEU A 35 9.40 0.31 2.49
CA LEU A 35 8.51 0.38 1.33
C LEU A 35 7.03 0.45 1.72
N GLU A 36 6.62 -0.26 2.78
CA GLU A 36 5.24 -0.20 3.28
C GLU A 36 4.94 1.16 3.89
N GLN A 37 5.89 1.73 4.64
CA GLN A 37 5.79 3.08 5.19
C GLN A 37 5.66 4.12 4.08
N GLU A 38 6.50 4.04 3.04
CA GLU A 38 6.44 4.93 1.89
C GLU A 38 5.10 4.82 1.14
N ILE A 39 4.55 3.62 0.94
CA ILE A 39 3.23 3.44 0.32
C ILE A 39 2.14 4.13 1.15
N VAL A 40 2.15 3.94 2.47
CA VAL A 40 1.14 4.55 3.35
C VAL A 40 1.26 6.07 3.36
N LEU A 41 2.49 6.60 3.40
CA LEU A 41 2.76 8.04 3.33
C LEU A 41 2.26 8.63 1.99
N GLU A 42 2.56 7.98 0.87
CA GLU A 42 2.09 8.38 -0.46
C GLU A 42 0.56 8.40 -0.54
N LEU A 43 -0.12 7.41 0.03
CA LEU A 43 -1.58 7.37 0.08
C LEU A 43 -2.14 8.45 1.01
N HIS A 44 -1.53 8.68 2.16
CA HIS A 44 -2.00 9.67 3.15
C HIS A 44 -2.03 11.09 2.59
N GLN A 45 -1.01 11.45 1.78
CA GLN A 45 -0.88 12.77 1.16
C GLN A 45 -1.85 13.03 0.01
N LEU A 46 -2.53 11.99 -0.51
CA LEU A 46 -3.45 12.14 -1.63
C LEU A 46 -4.85 12.56 -1.16
N PRO A 47 -5.53 13.51 -1.84
CA PRO A 47 -6.85 13.99 -1.43
C PRO A 47 -7.94 12.91 -1.46
N GLY A 48 -7.77 11.85 -2.25
CA GLY A 48 -8.66 10.68 -2.27
C GLY A 48 -8.12 9.46 -1.53
N ARG A 49 -6.90 9.56 -1.00
CA ARG A 49 -6.17 8.49 -0.30
C ARG A 49 -6.15 7.15 -1.02
N SER A 50 -6.23 7.22 -2.34
CA SER A 50 -6.33 6.09 -3.24
C SER A 50 -5.41 6.30 -4.42
N LEU A 51 -4.67 5.26 -4.79
CA LEU A 51 -3.75 5.29 -5.91
C LEU A 51 -3.68 3.91 -6.56
N ARG A 52 -3.57 3.88 -7.90
CA ARG A 52 -3.33 2.63 -8.62
C ARG A 52 -1.96 2.07 -8.26
N VAL A 53 -1.86 0.75 -8.10
CA VAL A 53 -0.60 0.05 -7.78
C VAL A 53 0.52 0.41 -8.79
N TRP A 54 0.17 0.54 -10.08
CA TRP A 54 1.16 0.95 -11.09
C TRP A 54 1.71 2.37 -10.85
N ARG A 55 0.89 3.29 -10.33
CA ARG A 55 1.32 4.66 -10.03
C ARG A 55 2.17 4.69 -8.76
N LEU A 56 1.83 3.89 -7.75
CA LEU A 56 2.69 3.68 -6.58
C LEU A 56 4.08 3.20 -7.02
N ASN A 57 4.13 2.19 -7.90
CA ASN A 57 5.38 1.68 -8.43
C ASN A 57 6.20 2.73 -9.20
N GLN A 58 5.54 3.56 -10.02
CA GLN A 58 6.22 4.65 -10.74
C GLN A 58 6.78 5.72 -9.79
N ARG A 59 6.15 5.96 -8.64
CA ARG A 59 6.59 6.98 -7.67
C ARG A 59 7.72 6.47 -6.78
N LEU A 60 7.58 5.24 -6.29
CA LEU A 60 8.50 4.66 -5.31
C LEU A 60 9.76 4.05 -5.94
N SER A 61 9.90 4.11 -7.26
CA SER A 61 11.04 3.58 -8.02
C SER A 61 11.42 2.12 -7.68
N GLY A 62 10.48 1.36 -7.12
CA GLY A 62 10.68 -0.01 -6.66
C GLY A 62 10.50 -1.04 -7.77
N SER A 63 10.75 -2.31 -7.45
CA SER A 63 10.25 -3.39 -8.29
C SER A 63 8.75 -3.53 -8.13
N MET A 64 8.03 -3.71 -9.23
CA MET A 64 6.59 -3.99 -9.21
C MET A 64 6.25 -5.20 -8.33
N SER A 65 7.17 -6.17 -8.20
CA SER A 65 6.98 -7.33 -7.31
C SER A 65 7.08 -6.95 -5.84
N GLN A 66 8.00 -6.04 -5.48
CA GLN A 66 8.15 -5.55 -4.10
C GLN A 66 6.94 -4.70 -3.70
N VAL A 67 6.51 -3.79 -4.58
CA VAL A 67 5.32 -2.95 -4.34
C VAL A 67 4.08 -3.81 -4.14
N ARG A 68 3.91 -4.88 -4.93
CA ARG A 68 2.80 -5.83 -4.72
C ARG A 68 2.88 -6.55 -3.39
N ALA A 69 4.07 -7.03 -3.01
CA ALA A 69 4.25 -7.73 -1.73
C ALA A 69 3.90 -6.79 -0.56
N ALA A 70 4.42 -5.57 -0.58
CA ALA A 70 4.13 -4.55 0.43
C ALA A 70 2.65 -4.19 0.48
N VAL A 71 2.00 -3.96 -0.67
CA VAL A 71 0.56 -3.70 -0.74
C VAL A 71 -0.26 -4.88 -0.18
N GLY A 72 0.14 -6.11 -0.49
CA GLY A 72 -0.51 -7.33 0.04
C GLY A 72 -0.38 -7.44 1.57
N ASN A 73 0.82 -7.21 2.10
CA ASN A 73 1.05 -7.21 3.54
C ASN A 73 0.22 -6.12 4.26
N LEU A 74 0.15 -4.91 3.67
CA LEU A 74 -0.67 -3.81 4.18
C LEU A 74 -2.18 -4.13 4.14
N GLU A 75 -2.63 -4.89 3.14
CA GLU A 75 -4.02 -5.35 3.04
C GLU A 75 -4.31 -6.41 4.11
N GLU A 76 -3.42 -7.38 4.30
CA GLU A 76 -3.52 -8.38 5.37
C GLU A 76 -3.51 -7.75 6.78
N ALA A 77 -2.74 -6.67 6.96
CA ALA A 77 -2.71 -5.88 8.19
C ALA A 77 -3.93 -4.95 8.36
N GLY A 78 -4.82 -4.88 7.37
CA GLY A 78 -6.02 -4.03 7.41
C GLY A 78 -5.72 -2.52 7.32
N VAL A 79 -4.55 -2.15 6.82
CA VAL A 79 -4.13 -0.75 6.64
C VAL A 79 -4.67 -0.19 5.33
N VAL A 80 -4.63 -1.00 4.27
CA VAL A 80 -5.16 -0.63 2.95
C VAL A 80 -6.24 -1.60 2.48
N ARG A 81 -7.03 -1.17 1.51
CA ARG A 81 -8.01 -2.01 0.79
C ARG A 81 -7.78 -1.90 -0.71
N LEU A 82 -7.86 -3.05 -1.38
CA LEU A 82 -7.83 -3.13 -2.83
C LEU A 82 -9.24 -3.04 -3.43
N ALA A 83 -9.35 -2.29 -4.54
CA ALA A 83 -10.59 -2.09 -5.31
C ALA A 83 -10.35 -2.25 -6.81
#